data_AF-A0A2A4Z0M8-F1
#
_entry.id   AF-A0A2A4Z0M8-F1
#
_cell.length_a   1.000
_cell.length_b   1.000
_cell.length_c   1.000
_cell.angle_alpha   90.00
_cell.angle_beta   90.00
_cell.angle_gamma   90.00
#
_symmetry.space_group_name_H-M   'P 1'
#
loop_
_entity.id
_entity.type
_entity.pdbx_description
1 polymer ?
#
loop_
_entity_poly.entity_id
_entity_poly.type
_entity_poly.pdbx_seq_one_letter_code
_entity_poly.pdbx_strand_id
1 'polypeptide(L)'
;MTFKRGRPTFNRANGFRSGLEDSVNKQCMKMGIKYSYEQHKISYTIPESVHKYTPDFILEENGIIIETKGQFKLDDRKKHKWIQLQYPDLDIRFVFTNPLGKIRKGSPTSYAQWATKEGFKYAKKLIPVEWFSEPPNLKSLEAIEALYKK
;
A
#
# COMPACT_ATOMS: atom_id res chain seq x y z
N MET A 1 -22.08 34.95 40.55
CA MET A 1 -22.11 33.59 39.97
C MET A 1 -21.43 33.62 38.61
N THR A 2 -20.28 32.97 38.51
CA THR A 2 -19.40 32.93 37.33
C THR A 2 -19.85 31.81 36.39
N PHE A 3 -20.37 32.16 35.20
CA PHE A 3 -20.62 31.18 34.15
C PHE A 3 -19.34 30.95 33.33
N LYS A 4 -18.75 29.77 33.48
CA LYS A 4 -17.57 29.31 32.74
C LYS A 4 -17.89 29.23 31.24
N ARG A 5 -17.12 29.94 30.41
CA ARG A 5 -17.11 29.78 28.94
C ARG A 5 -16.50 28.42 28.59
N GLY A 6 -17.34 27.44 28.29
CA GLY A 6 -16.91 26.20 27.63
C GLY A 6 -16.51 26.49 26.19
N ARG A 7 -15.37 25.95 25.73
CA ARG A 7 -14.98 25.99 24.31
C ARG A 7 -16.06 25.30 23.47
N PRO A 8 -16.52 25.87 22.35
CA PRO A 8 -17.45 25.18 21.48
C PRO A 8 -16.70 24.02 20.81
N THR A 9 -17.11 22.79 21.14
CA THR A 9 -16.83 21.61 20.33
C THR A 9 -17.52 21.82 18.98
N PHE A 10 -16.79 21.61 17.88
CA PHE A 10 -17.34 21.70 16.51
C PHE A 10 -18.45 20.66 16.33
N ASN A 11 -19.69 21.07 16.63
CA ASN A 11 -20.87 20.27 16.39
C ASN A 11 -21.26 20.45 14.91
N ARG A 12 -21.41 19.33 14.19
CA ARG A 12 -21.84 19.24 12.79
C ARG A 12 -23.27 19.79 12.65
N ALA A 13 -23.43 21.11 12.62
CA ALA A 13 -24.72 21.74 12.78
C ALA A 13 -25.74 21.42 11.67
N ASN A 14 -25.31 20.97 10.48
CA ASN A 14 -26.20 20.75 9.33
C ASN A 14 -26.11 19.36 8.67
N GLY A 15 -25.38 18.39 9.23
CA GLY A 15 -25.27 17.03 8.65
C GLY A 15 -24.43 16.89 7.37
N PHE A 16 -24.08 17.99 6.67
CA PHE A 16 -23.17 17.98 5.51
C PHE A 16 -21.70 17.78 5.90
N ARG A 17 -20.92 17.12 5.04
CA ARG A 17 -19.54 16.70 5.33
C ARG A 17 -18.49 17.76 5.02
N SER A 18 -18.85 18.81 4.30
CA SER A 18 -17.95 19.91 3.95
C SER A 18 -18.68 21.25 3.81
N GLY A 19 -17.94 22.36 3.89
CA GLY A 19 -18.50 23.70 3.69
C GLY A 19 -19.02 23.94 2.26
N LEU A 20 -18.43 23.24 1.27
CA LEU A 20 -18.92 23.25 -0.11
C LEU A 20 -20.31 22.61 -0.21
N GLU A 21 -20.49 21.44 0.42
CA GLU A 21 -21.79 20.75 0.43
C GLU A 21 -22.89 21.58 1.09
N ASP A 22 -22.60 22.26 2.20
CA ASP A 22 -23.55 23.18 2.84
C ASP A 22 -23.93 24.36 1.93
N SER A 23 -22.95 24.88 1.17
CA SER A 23 -23.18 25.96 0.22
C SER A 23 -24.07 25.52 -0.96
N VAL A 24 -23.85 24.32 -1.48
CA VAL A 24 -24.67 23.73 -2.54
C VAL A 24 -26.09 23.42 -2.03
N ASN A 25 -26.24 22.93 -0.80
CA ASN A 25 -27.56 22.76 -0.18
C ASN A 25 -28.33 24.09 -0.15
N LYS A 26 -27.71 25.16 0.34
CA LYS A 26 -28.34 26.50 0.37
C LYS A 26 -28.74 26.96 -1.02
N GLN A 27 -27.94 26.68 -2.04
CA GLN A 27 -28.28 26.97 -3.44
C GLN A 27 -29.52 26.19 -3.89
N CYS A 28 -29.58 24.87 -3.66
CA CYS A 28 -30.73 24.03 -4.01
C CYS A 28 -32.01 24.48 -3.30
N MET A 29 -31.91 24.81 -2.00
CA MET A 29 -33.02 25.36 -1.21
C MET A 29 -33.50 26.70 -1.76
N LYS A 30 -32.57 27.61 -2.11
CA LYS A 30 -32.89 28.91 -2.72
C LYS A 30 -33.59 28.75 -4.07
N MET A 31 -33.23 27.73 -4.84
CA MET A 31 -33.87 27.41 -6.12
C MET A 31 -35.17 26.61 -5.97
N GLY A 32 -35.55 26.21 -4.75
CA GLY A 32 -36.76 25.42 -4.50
C GLY A 32 -36.72 24.01 -5.09
N ILE A 33 -35.52 23.47 -5.36
CA ILE A 33 -35.35 22.17 -6.01
C ILE A 33 -35.34 21.07 -4.95
N LYS A 34 -36.14 20.01 -5.17
CA LYS A 34 -36.10 18.80 -4.34
C LYS A 34 -34.87 17.96 -4.70
N TYR A 35 -34.10 17.56 -3.71
CA TYR A 35 -32.91 16.72 -3.90
C TYR A 35 -32.76 15.71 -2.74
N SER A 36 -31.95 14.67 -2.95
CA SER A 36 -31.53 13.73 -1.91
C SER A 36 -30.02 13.85 -1.68
N TYR A 37 -29.58 13.80 -0.42
CA TYR A 37 -28.18 13.89 -0.03
C TYR A 37 -27.73 12.56 0.58
N GLU A 38 -26.75 11.90 -0.05
CA GLU A 38 -26.15 10.62 0.38
C GLU A 38 -27.13 9.45 0.63
N GLN A 39 -28.32 9.49 0.03
CA GLN A 39 -29.35 8.45 0.21
C GLN A 39 -29.18 7.25 -0.74
N HIS A 40 -28.50 7.43 -1.87
CA HIS A 40 -28.37 6.42 -2.92
C HIS A 40 -26.91 6.02 -3.11
N LYS A 41 -26.69 4.73 -3.41
CA LYS A 41 -25.38 4.19 -3.77
C LYS A 41 -25.45 3.65 -5.20
N ILE A 42 -24.44 3.97 -5.99
CA ILE A 42 -24.27 3.43 -7.35
C ILE A 42 -23.11 2.45 -7.29
N SER A 43 -23.39 1.19 -7.60
CA SER A 43 -22.35 0.16 -7.73
C SER A 43 -21.61 0.32 -9.05
N TYR A 44 -20.29 0.13 -9.02
CA TYR A 44 -19.45 0.12 -10.21
C TYR A 44 -18.32 -0.91 -10.04
N THR A 45 -17.77 -1.38 -11.17
CA THR A 45 -16.61 -2.27 -11.19
C THR A 45 -15.38 -1.49 -11.66
N ILE A 46 -14.21 -1.89 -11.16
CA ILE A 46 -12.92 -1.43 -11.67
C ILE A 46 -12.41 -2.53 -12.60
N PRO A 47 -12.23 -2.27 -13.90
CA PRO A 47 -11.70 -3.27 -14.83
C PRO A 47 -10.30 -3.75 -14.43
N GLU A 48 -9.95 -4.94 -14.90
CA GLU A 48 -8.59 -5.45 -14.76
C GLU A 48 -7.58 -4.52 -15.45
N SER A 49 -6.43 -4.34 -14.82
CA SER A 49 -5.32 -3.57 -15.37
C SER A 49 -4.02 -4.34 -15.23
N VAL A 50 -3.25 -4.41 -16.32
CA VAL A 50 -1.96 -5.09 -16.35
C VAL A 50 -0.86 -4.11 -15.95
N HIS A 51 -0.05 -4.51 -14.97
CA HIS A 51 1.08 -3.73 -14.47
C HIS A 51 2.37 -4.53 -14.62
N LYS A 52 3.49 -3.85 -14.81
CA LYS A 52 4.81 -4.47 -14.86
C LYS A 52 5.59 -4.17 -13.60
N TYR A 53 6.27 -5.18 -13.09
CA TYR A 53 7.21 -5.06 -12.00
C TYR A 53 8.62 -5.20 -12.54
N THR A 54 9.46 -4.22 -12.24
CA THR A 54 10.90 -4.27 -12.50
C THR A 54 11.60 -4.35 -11.14
N PRO A 55 12.27 -5.47 -10.83
CA PRO A 55 13.06 -5.56 -9.61
C PRO A 55 14.30 -4.67 -9.70
N ASP A 56 14.82 -4.24 -8.55
CA ASP A 56 16.06 -3.46 -8.51
C ASP A 56 17.29 -4.30 -8.88
N PHE A 57 17.37 -5.54 -8.37
CA PHE A 57 18.45 -6.48 -8.68
C PHE A 57 17.96 -7.92 -8.77
N ILE A 58 18.66 -8.71 -9.56
CA ILE A 58 18.49 -10.17 -9.65
C ILE A 58 19.86 -10.79 -9.43
N LEU A 59 19.98 -11.71 -8.47
CA LEU A 59 21.16 -12.53 -8.26
C LEU A 59 21.05 -13.74 -9.19
N GLU A 60 21.59 -13.62 -10.40
CA GLU A 60 21.40 -14.60 -11.48
C GLU A 60 21.93 -16.00 -11.14
N GLU A 61 22.94 -16.10 -10.27
CA GLU A 61 23.52 -17.38 -9.88
C GLU A 61 22.56 -18.24 -9.04
N ASN A 62 21.67 -17.62 -8.27
CA ASN A 62 20.79 -18.35 -7.36
C ASN A 62 19.29 -18.01 -7.46
N GLY A 63 18.92 -17.05 -8.30
CA GLY A 63 17.54 -16.69 -8.58
C GLY A 63 16.88 -15.84 -7.51
N ILE A 64 17.65 -15.23 -6.60
CA ILE A 64 17.10 -14.29 -5.60
C ILE A 64 16.85 -12.93 -6.26
N ILE A 65 15.65 -12.41 -6.10
CA ILE A 65 15.25 -11.07 -6.55
C ILE A 65 15.30 -10.11 -5.37
N ILE A 66 15.97 -8.97 -5.53
CA ILE A 66 16.13 -7.96 -4.49
C ILE A 66 15.37 -6.69 -4.87
N GLU A 67 14.49 -6.26 -3.98
CA GLU A 67 13.87 -4.93 -4.00
C GLU A 67 14.41 -4.08 -2.85
N THR A 68 15.03 -2.96 -3.16
CA THR A 68 15.48 -1.99 -2.16
C THR A 68 14.35 -1.00 -1.83
N LYS A 69 14.15 -0.69 -0.55
CA LYS A 69 13.11 0.26 -0.13
C LYS A 69 13.53 1.17 1.02
N GLY A 70 13.46 2.48 0.75
CA GLY A 70 13.42 3.52 1.77
C GLY A 70 12.00 3.72 2.28
N GLN A 71 11.15 4.32 1.45
CA GLN A 71 9.72 4.46 1.74
C GLN A 71 8.96 3.23 1.26
N PHE A 72 8.13 2.65 2.12
CA PHE A 72 7.32 1.48 1.78
C PHE A 72 5.83 1.79 1.90
N LYS A 73 5.22 2.24 0.79
CA LYS A 73 3.85 2.76 0.77
C LYS A 73 2.82 1.61 0.78
N LEU A 74 1.54 1.97 0.85
CA LEU A 74 0.46 0.98 0.76
C LEU A 74 0.44 0.29 -0.60
N ASP A 75 0.65 1.04 -1.68
CA ASP A 75 0.57 0.49 -3.04
C ASP A 75 1.74 -0.43 -3.34
N ASP A 76 2.96 -0.11 -2.85
CA ASP A 76 4.10 -1.04 -2.91
C ASP A 76 3.78 -2.38 -2.26
N ARG A 77 3.16 -2.36 -1.08
CA ARG A 77 2.80 -3.57 -0.33
C ARG A 77 1.72 -4.38 -1.04
N LYS A 78 0.71 -3.72 -1.60
CA LYS A 78 -0.32 -4.37 -2.41
C LYS A 78 0.30 -5.00 -3.67
N LYS A 79 1.18 -4.26 -4.36
CA LYS A 79 1.91 -4.74 -5.54
C LYS A 79 2.62 -6.06 -5.25
N HIS A 80 3.43 -6.12 -4.20
CA HIS A 80 4.20 -7.33 -3.89
C HIS A 80 3.34 -8.51 -3.44
N LYS A 81 2.20 -8.29 -2.77
CA LYS A 81 1.23 -9.36 -2.51
C LYS A 81 0.64 -9.94 -3.79
N TRP A 82 0.29 -9.08 -4.75
CA TRP A 82 -0.22 -9.54 -6.05
C TRP A 82 0.83 -10.31 -6.85
N ILE A 83 2.08 -9.82 -6.86
CA ILE A 83 3.18 -10.53 -7.51
C ILE A 83 3.39 -11.90 -6.87
N GLN A 84 3.45 -11.98 -5.54
CA GLN A 84 3.61 -13.26 -4.83
C GLN A 84 2.44 -14.22 -5.09
N LEU A 85 1.21 -13.72 -5.21
CA LEU A 85 0.04 -14.55 -5.51
C LEU A 85 0.09 -15.10 -6.94
N GLN A 86 0.52 -14.30 -7.91
CA GLN A 86 0.55 -14.68 -9.32
C GLN A 86 1.82 -15.46 -9.70
N TYR A 87 2.92 -15.21 -9.00
CA TYR A 87 4.24 -15.78 -9.25
C TYR A 87 4.85 -16.29 -7.93
N PRO A 88 4.27 -17.34 -7.32
CA PRO A 88 4.67 -17.83 -6.00
C PRO A 88 6.09 -18.40 -5.95
N ASP A 89 6.65 -18.79 -7.10
CA ASP A 89 7.98 -19.37 -7.19
C ASP A 89 9.11 -18.32 -7.20
N LEU A 90 8.80 -17.03 -7.41
CA LEU A 90 9.81 -15.97 -7.36
C LEU A 90 10.30 -15.74 -5.92
N ASP A 91 11.61 -15.87 -5.70
CA ASP A 91 12.26 -15.57 -4.42
C ASP A 91 12.54 -14.06 -4.30
N ILE A 92 11.50 -13.30 -3.98
CA ILE A 92 11.60 -11.84 -3.79
C ILE A 92 11.94 -11.53 -2.34
N ARG A 93 12.98 -10.71 -2.15
CA ARG A 93 13.46 -10.26 -0.83
C ARG A 93 13.61 -8.75 -0.80
N PHE A 94 13.53 -8.18 0.41
CA PHE A 94 13.64 -6.73 0.60
C PHE A 94 14.94 -6.31 1.27
N VAL A 95 15.55 -5.22 0.81
CA VAL A 95 16.61 -4.51 1.55
C VAL A 95 16.07 -3.15 1.96
N PHE A 96 15.74 -3.00 3.25
CA PHE A 96 15.17 -1.76 3.75
C PHE A 96 16.25 -0.81 4.25
N THR A 97 16.12 0.50 3.98
CA THR A 97 16.96 1.51 4.64
C THR A 97 16.75 1.47 6.16
N ASN A 98 15.50 1.33 6.60
CA ASN A 98 15.13 1.13 8.00
C ASN A 98 13.95 0.14 8.13
N PRO A 99 14.20 -1.15 8.44
CA PRO A 99 13.14 -2.13 8.59
C PRO A 99 12.21 -1.87 9.79
N LEU A 100 12.63 -1.05 10.76
CA LEU A 100 11.81 -0.63 11.90
C LEU A 100 10.86 0.53 11.56
N GLY A 101 11.00 1.13 10.36
CA GLY A 101 10.09 2.14 9.85
C GLY A 101 8.64 1.65 9.86
N LYS A 102 7.70 2.53 10.24
CA LYS A 102 6.29 2.16 10.34
C LYS A 102 5.61 2.22 8.98
N ILE A 103 4.70 1.28 8.71
CA ILE A 103 3.92 1.22 7.45
C ILE A 103 3.09 2.49 7.17
N ARG A 104 2.79 3.26 8.22
CA ARG A 104 2.25 4.62 8.20
C ARG A 104 2.48 5.27 9.56
N LYS A 105 2.35 6.59 9.63
CA LYS A 105 2.40 7.35 10.90
C LYS A 105 1.40 6.76 11.91
N GLY A 106 1.87 6.50 13.14
CA GLY A 106 1.05 5.95 14.23
C GLY A 106 0.74 4.46 14.15
N SER A 107 1.18 3.74 13.11
CA SER A 107 0.99 2.28 13.06
C SER A 107 1.95 1.57 14.04
N PRO A 108 1.47 0.56 14.79
CA PRO A 108 2.37 -0.29 15.56
C PRO A 108 3.23 -1.17 14.65
N THR A 109 2.76 -1.47 13.43
CA THR A 109 3.39 -2.36 12.46
C THR A 109 4.57 -1.70 11.74
N SER A 110 5.74 -2.32 11.80
CA SER A 110 6.92 -1.94 11.00
C SER A 110 6.97 -2.62 9.64
N TYR A 111 7.90 -2.18 8.78
CA TYR A 111 8.19 -2.83 7.50
C TYR A 111 8.66 -4.27 7.68
N ALA A 112 9.56 -4.51 8.64
CA ALA A 112 9.98 -5.86 9.05
C ALA A 112 8.80 -6.75 9.44
N GLN A 113 7.92 -6.25 10.33
CA GLN A 113 6.76 -7.01 10.79
C GLN A 113 5.81 -7.33 9.64
N TRP A 114 5.64 -6.41 8.70
CA TRP A 114 4.86 -6.67 7.49
C TRP A 114 5.54 -7.73 6.62
N ALA A 115 6.84 -7.59 6.32
CA ALA A 115 7.57 -8.54 5.47
C ALA A 115 7.52 -9.95 6.05
N THR A 116 7.80 -10.10 7.36
CA THR A 116 7.69 -11.38 8.07
C THR A 116 6.28 -11.96 8.01
N LYS A 117 5.24 -11.12 8.23
CA LYS A 117 3.84 -11.58 8.18
C LYS A 117 3.45 -12.13 6.79
N GLU A 118 3.96 -11.51 5.73
CA GLU A 118 3.64 -11.90 4.34
C GLU A 118 4.65 -12.91 3.76
N GLY A 119 5.59 -13.41 4.56
CA GLY A 119 6.54 -14.45 4.15
C GLY A 119 7.75 -13.95 3.34
N PHE A 120 8.01 -12.65 3.31
CA PHE A 120 9.19 -12.09 2.63
C PHE A 120 10.41 -12.05 3.56
N LYS A 121 11.55 -12.55 3.08
CA LYS A 121 12.86 -12.31 3.70
C LYS A 121 13.25 -10.84 3.52
N TYR A 122 13.95 -10.28 4.50
CA TYR A 122 14.43 -8.91 4.42
C TYR A 122 15.79 -8.70 5.12
N ALA A 123 16.46 -7.61 4.75
CA ALA A 123 17.69 -7.15 5.37
C ALA A 123 17.66 -5.62 5.60
N LYS A 124 18.70 -5.10 6.27
CA LYS A 124 18.85 -3.67 6.56
C LYS A 124 20.05 -3.10 5.81
N LYS A 125 19.83 -2.03 5.06
CA LYS A 125 20.79 -1.23 4.28
C LYS A 125 21.51 -1.97 3.14
N LEU A 126 22.00 -3.18 3.35
CA LEU A 126 22.76 -3.97 2.37
C LEU A 126 22.23 -5.39 2.28
N ILE A 127 22.58 -6.06 1.17
CA ILE A 127 22.35 -7.50 0.97
C ILE A 127 23.31 -8.26 1.91
N PRO A 128 22.82 -9.17 2.77
CA PRO A 128 23.66 -10.00 3.61
C PRO A 128 24.53 -10.95 2.76
N VAL A 129 25.75 -11.23 3.22
CA VAL A 129 26.70 -12.09 2.51
C VAL A 129 26.11 -13.49 2.28
N GLU A 130 25.31 -13.95 3.22
CA GLU A 130 24.66 -15.24 3.20
C GLU A 130 23.74 -15.40 1.99
N TRP A 131 23.10 -14.32 1.52
CA TRP A 131 22.22 -14.41 0.34
C TRP A 131 22.99 -14.62 -0.95
N PHE A 132 24.23 -14.11 -1.06
CA PHE A 132 25.08 -14.39 -2.22
C PHE A 132 25.59 -15.83 -2.23
N SER A 133 25.68 -16.47 -1.06
CA SER A 133 26.17 -17.85 -0.92
C SER A 133 25.05 -18.89 -0.82
N GLU A 134 23.78 -18.48 -0.92
CA GLU A 134 22.66 -19.41 -0.89
C GLU A 134 22.64 -20.30 -2.14
N PRO A 135 22.32 -21.59 -2.00
CA PRO A 135 22.26 -22.50 -3.14
C PRO A 135 21.18 -22.05 -4.13
N PRO A 136 21.32 -22.41 -5.42
CA PRO A 136 20.37 -21.98 -6.44
C PRO A 136 18.94 -22.40 -6.15
N ASN A 137 18.02 -21.43 -6.18
CA ASN A 137 16.59 -21.67 -6.18
C ASN A 137 16.12 -21.91 -7.62
N LEU A 138 16.14 -23.18 -8.03
CA LEU A 138 15.82 -23.59 -9.40
C LEU A 138 14.43 -23.12 -9.85
N LYS A 139 13.43 -23.15 -8.97
CA LYS A 139 12.08 -22.68 -9.29
C LYS A 139 12.04 -21.18 -9.59
N SER A 140 12.74 -20.40 -8.78
CA SER A 140 12.83 -18.95 -9.01
C SER A 140 13.58 -18.65 -10.30
N LEU A 141 14.68 -19.35 -10.56
CA LEU A 141 15.42 -19.23 -11.83
C LEU A 141 14.57 -19.55 -13.05
N GLU A 142 13.84 -20.68 -13.02
CA GLU A 142 12.92 -21.08 -14.10
C GLU A 142 11.82 -20.02 -14.30
N ALA A 143 11.24 -19.49 -13.21
CA ALA A 143 10.21 -18.46 -13.27
C ALA A 143 10.76 -17.13 -13.85
N ILE A 144 11.97 -16.73 -13.45
CA ILE A 144 12.66 -15.56 -14.01
C ILE A 144 12.90 -15.79 -15.51
N GLU A 145 13.46 -16.92 -15.89
CA GLU A 145 13.75 -17.24 -17.28
C GLU A 145 12.48 -17.23 -18.15
N ALA A 146 11.38 -17.79 -17.67
CA ALA A 146 10.09 -17.79 -18.38
C ALA A 146 9.52 -16.37 -18.57
N LEU A 147 9.79 -15.44 -17.65
CA LEU A 147 9.34 -14.05 -17.73
C LEU A 147 10.20 -13.18 -18.65
N TYR A 148 11.50 -13.49 -18.77
CA TYR A 148 12.46 -12.69 -19.52
C TYR A 148 12.90 -13.29 -20.85
N LYS A 149 12.58 -14.56 -21.14
CA LYS A 149 12.70 -15.13 -22.49
C LYS A 149 11.74 -14.41 -23.44
N LYS A 150 12.28 -13.47 -24.19
CA LYS A 150 11.76 -13.01 -25.47
C LYS A 150 12.42 -13.78 -26.60
#